data_AF-A0A851M2Q3-F1
#
_entry.id   AF-A0A851M2Q3-F1
#
_cell.length_a   1.000
_cell.length_b   1.000
_cell.length_c   1.000
_cell.angle_alpha   90.00
_cell.angle_beta   90.00
_cell.angle_gamma   90.00
#
_symmetry.space_group_name_H-M   'P 1'
#
loop_
_entity.id
_entity.type
_entity.pdbx_description
1 polymer ?
#
loop_
_entity_poly.entity_id
_entity_poly.type
_entity_poly.pdbx_seq_one_letter_code
_entity_poly.pdbx_strand_id
1 'polypeptide(L)'
;TVCFSRFLARFLVKMAANNAVLNRLEQKGAEADQVIEYLKQQVALLKEKAMFKVLVSLLTFVVLILVKQIAVPPGTTVSTASFSDDVPQLTEVASSPDLKDQIKGEDEEKKKKEKVEKKGEKKEKKQQPAAGSSDAKPVDVSCLDLRVGCVITAEKHPDADTLYVEEVDVGESSPRTVVSGLVKHVPLDQVSAKL
;
A
#
# COMPACT_ATOMS: atom_id res chain seq x y z
N THR A 1 -24.60 -12.67 -74.41
CA THR A 1 -25.54 -12.35 -73.30
C THR A 1 -25.60 -13.43 -72.22
N VAL A 2 -25.71 -14.73 -72.56
CA VAL A 2 -25.89 -15.82 -71.59
C VAL A 2 -24.68 -16.06 -70.64
N CYS A 3 -23.45 -15.89 -71.12
CA CYS A 3 -22.24 -16.02 -70.28
C CYS A 3 -22.13 -14.93 -69.20
N PHE A 4 -22.47 -13.68 -69.54
CA PHE A 4 -22.44 -12.57 -68.59
C PHE A 4 -23.50 -12.73 -67.50
N SER A 5 -24.70 -13.19 -67.88
CA SER A 5 -25.78 -13.47 -66.93
C SER A 5 -25.42 -14.58 -65.93
N ARG A 6 -24.68 -15.61 -66.36
CA ARG A 6 -24.18 -16.68 -65.48
C ARG A 6 -23.07 -16.22 -64.54
N PHE A 7 -22.21 -15.31 -64.99
CA PHE A 7 -21.18 -14.71 -64.16
C PHE A 7 -21.79 -13.84 -63.05
N LEU A 8 -22.76 -12.99 -63.39
CA LEU A 8 -23.46 -12.14 -62.43
C LEU A 8 -24.24 -12.97 -61.40
N ALA A 9 -24.90 -14.04 -61.83
CA ALA A 9 -25.60 -14.95 -60.91
C ALA A 9 -24.65 -15.63 -59.91
N ARG A 10 -23.47 -16.09 -60.37
CA ARG A 10 -22.46 -16.68 -59.48
C ARG A 10 -21.87 -15.65 -58.51
N PHE A 11 -21.66 -14.42 -58.96
CA PHE A 11 -21.18 -13.32 -58.12
C PHE A 11 -22.19 -12.95 -57.02
N LEU A 12 -23.47 -12.83 -57.37
CA LEU A 12 -24.54 -12.53 -56.42
C LEU A 12 -24.71 -13.64 -55.36
N VAL A 13 -24.63 -14.92 -55.77
CA VAL A 13 -24.67 -16.05 -54.83
C VAL A 13 -23.46 -16.05 -53.90
N LYS A 14 -22.25 -15.72 -54.40
CA LYS A 14 -21.04 -15.61 -53.58
C LYS A 14 -21.12 -14.46 -52.57
N MET A 15 -21.66 -13.30 -52.98
CA MET A 15 -21.95 -12.16 -52.10
C MET A 15 -22.97 -12.51 -51.01
N ALA A 16 -24.07 -13.18 -51.38
CA ALA A 16 -25.12 -13.58 -50.43
C ALA A 16 -24.60 -14.57 -49.37
N ALA A 17 -23.79 -15.54 -49.78
CA ALA A 17 -23.17 -16.50 -48.85
C ALA A 17 -22.20 -15.80 -47.87
N ASN A 18 -21.43 -14.82 -48.33
CA ASN A 18 -20.51 -14.07 -47.47
C ASN A 18 -21.27 -13.17 -46.46
N ASN A 19 -22.39 -12.55 -46.86
CA ASN A 19 -23.23 -11.76 -45.94
C ASN A 19 -23.89 -12.64 -44.86
N ALA A 20 -24.33 -13.86 -45.21
CA ALA A 20 -24.89 -14.79 -44.24
C ALA A 20 -23.85 -15.22 -43.18
N VAL A 21 -22.59 -15.37 -43.56
CA VAL A 21 -21.49 -15.66 -42.62
C VAL A 21 -21.21 -14.45 -41.73
N LEU A 22 -21.18 -13.23 -42.29
CA LEU A 22 -20.99 -12.00 -41.50
C LEU A 22 -22.08 -11.82 -40.45
N ASN A 23 -23.36 -11.98 -40.80
CA ASN A 23 -24.46 -11.87 -39.86
C ASN A 23 -24.37 -12.90 -38.72
N ARG A 24 -23.89 -14.13 -39.01
CA ARG A 24 -23.67 -15.15 -37.98
C ARG A 24 -22.52 -14.79 -37.05
N LEU A 25 -21.45 -14.19 -37.56
CA LEU A 25 -20.31 -13.74 -36.75
C LEU A 25 -20.70 -12.55 -35.87
N GLU A 26 -21.44 -11.60 -36.42
CA GLU A 26 -21.96 -10.44 -35.69
C GLU A 26 -22.92 -10.89 -34.56
N GLN A 27 -23.80 -11.84 -34.86
CA GLN A 27 -24.69 -12.42 -33.85
C GLN A 27 -23.93 -13.16 -32.74
N LYS A 28 -22.89 -13.92 -33.09
CA LYS A 28 -22.01 -14.58 -32.11
C LYS A 28 -21.24 -13.56 -31.25
N GLY A 29 -20.84 -12.43 -31.83
CA GLY A 29 -20.26 -11.30 -31.10
C GLY A 29 -21.24 -10.72 -30.08
N ALA A 30 -22.47 -10.42 -30.50
CA ALA A 30 -23.51 -9.90 -29.62
C ALA A 30 -23.90 -10.87 -28.50
N GLU A 31 -23.98 -12.18 -28.79
CA GLU A 31 -24.20 -13.23 -27.79
C GLU A 31 -23.07 -13.24 -26.74
N ALA A 32 -21.82 -13.15 -27.18
CA ALA A 32 -20.66 -13.10 -26.28
C ALA A 32 -20.65 -11.84 -25.41
N ASP A 33 -20.94 -10.67 -26.00
CA ASP A 33 -21.02 -9.40 -25.27
C ASP A 33 -22.13 -9.43 -24.22
N GLN A 34 -23.28 -10.03 -24.53
CA GLN A 34 -24.37 -10.21 -23.58
C GLN A 34 -23.96 -11.11 -22.40
N VAL A 35 -23.23 -12.20 -22.66
CA VAL A 35 -22.70 -13.08 -21.61
C VAL A 35 -21.65 -12.36 -20.75
N ILE A 36 -20.77 -11.57 -21.37
CA ILE A 36 -19.75 -10.80 -20.66
C ILE A 36 -20.40 -9.79 -19.72
N GLU A 37 -21.38 -9.03 -20.19
CA GLU A 37 -22.11 -8.06 -19.35
C GLU A 37 -22.84 -8.75 -18.20
N TYR A 38 -23.49 -9.89 -18.47
CA TYR A 38 -24.14 -10.67 -17.42
C TYR A 38 -23.15 -11.16 -16.35
N LEU A 39 -22.00 -11.69 -16.76
CA LEU A 39 -20.96 -12.15 -15.83
C LEU A 39 -20.35 -11.00 -15.05
N LYS A 40 -20.12 -9.83 -15.67
CA LYS A 40 -19.67 -8.62 -14.96
C LYS A 40 -20.68 -8.23 -13.87
N GLN A 41 -21.97 -8.27 -14.18
CA GLN A 41 -23.03 -7.95 -13.23
C GLN A 41 -23.08 -8.97 -12.08
N GLN A 42 -22.95 -10.28 -12.37
CA GLN A 42 -22.84 -11.30 -11.33
C GLN A 42 -21.64 -11.07 -10.40
N VAL A 43 -20.46 -10.75 -10.96
CA VAL A 43 -19.25 -10.47 -10.17
C VAL A 43 -19.44 -9.23 -9.31
N ALA A 44 -20.05 -8.17 -9.82
CA ALA A 44 -20.35 -6.97 -9.05
C ALA A 44 -21.27 -7.27 -7.86
N LEU A 45 -22.36 -8.01 -8.10
CA LEU A 45 -23.31 -8.41 -7.06
C LEU A 45 -22.67 -9.36 -6.02
N LEU A 46 -21.79 -10.27 -6.44
CA LEU A 46 -21.07 -11.16 -5.53
C LEU A 46 -20.09 -10.38 -4.65
N LYS A 47 -19.39 -9.39 -5.21
CA LYS A 47 -18.52 -8.48 -4.44
C LYS A 47 -19.32 -7.70 -3.41
N GLU A 48 -20.47 -7.14 -3.79
CA GLU A 48 -21.34 -6.40 -2.86
C GLU A 48 -21.87 -7.31 -1.73
N LYS A 49 -22.32 -8.53 -2.04
CA LYS A 49 -22.74 -9.52 -1.03
C LYS A 49 -21.60 -9.93 -0.11
N ALA A 50 -20.38 -10.11 -0.63
CA ALA A 50 -19.20 -10.43 0.17
C ALA A 50 -18.85 -9.28 1.12
N MET A 51 -18.86 -8.04 0.61
CA MET A 51 -18.65 -6.83 1.40
C MET A 51 -19.70 -6.72 2.52
N PHE A 52 -20.98 -6.91 2.19
CA PHE A 52 -22.06 -6.87 3.17
C PHE A 52 -21.92 -7.97 4.24
N LYS A 53 -21.52 -9.18 3.86
CA LYS A 53 -21.27 -10.28 4.80
C LYS A 53 -20.13 -9.96 5.77
N VAL A 54 -19.03 -9.38 5.30
CA VAL A 54 -17.91 -8.95 6.14
C VAL A 54 -18.35 -7.83 7.09
N LEU A 55 -19.07 -6.84 6.57
CA LEU A 55 -19.57 -5.72 7.38
C LEU A 55 -20.51 -6.20 8.49
N VAL A 56 -21.47 -7.07 8.16
CA VAL A 56 -22.38 -7.66 9.15
C VAL A 56 -21.61 -8.50 10.18
N SER A 57 -20.62 -9.28 9.75
CA SER A 57 -19.77 -10.05 10.66
C SER A 57 -19.01 -9.15 11.64
N LEU A 58 -18.40 -8.07 11.15
CA LEU A 58 -17.70 -7.10 12.01
C LEU A 58 -18.68 -6.41 12.96
N LEU A 59 -19.86 -6.01 12.49
CA LEU A 59 -20.88 -5.41 13.35
C LEU A 59 -21.34 -6.37 14.45
N THR A 60 -21.59 -7.65 14.13
CA THR A 60 -21.94 -8.66 15.15
C THR A 60 -20.83 -8.87 16.16
N PHE A 61 -19.58 -8.86 15.71
CA PHE A 61 -18.41 -9.00 16.57
C PHE A 61 -18.27 -7.79 17.52
N VAL A 62 -18.46 -6.57 17.00
CA VAL A 62 -18.45 -5.34 17.80
C VAL A 62 -19.59 -5.34 18.84
N VAL A 63 -20.82 -5.69 18.46
CA VAL A 63 -21.96 -5.79 19.39
C VAL A 63 -21.71 -6.84 20.48
N LEU A 64 -21.12 -7.99 20.15
CA LEU A 64 -20.76 -9.02 21.12
C LEU A 64 -19.69 -8.55 22.11
N ILE A 65 -18.71 -7.78 21.67
CA ILE A 65 -17.69 -7.19 22.54
C ILE A 65 -18.33 -6.16 23.48
N LEU A 66 -19.21 -5.30 22.95
CA LEU A 66 -19.92 -4.28 23.73
C LEU A 66 -20.81 -4.90 24.82
N VAL A 67 -21.54 -5.98 24.51
CA VAL A 67 -22.38 -6.69 25.49
C VAL A 67 -21.55 -7.39 26.58
N LYS A 68 -20.31 -7.81 26.28
CA LYS A 68 -19.42 -8.44 27.27
C LYS A 68 -18.70 -7.46 28.21
N GLN A 69 -18.71 -6.16 27.93
CA GLN A 69 -18.08 -5.12 28.77
C GLN A 69 -18.97 -4.60 29.91
N ILE A 70 -20.21 -5.08 30.06
CA ILE A 70 -21.16 -4.62 31.10
C ILE A 70 -21.29 -5.61 32.27
N ALA A 71 -20.46 -6.66 32.34
CA ALA A 71 -20.47 -7.60 33.47
C ALA A 71 -19.48 -7.15 34.58
N VAL A 72 -19.93 -6.24 35.45
CA VAL A 72 -19.32 -6.01 36.78
C VAL A 72 -20.23 -6.68 37.84
N PRO A 73 -19.66 -7.48 38.78
CA PRO A 73 -20.39 -8.43 39.64
C PRO A 73 -21.26 -7.81 40.76
N PRO A 74 -22.19 -8.59 41.35
CA PRO A 74 -23.19 -8.09 42.31
C PRO A 74 -22.65 -8.01 43.73
N GLY A 75 -23.11 -7.01 44.49
CA GLY A 75 -23.10 -7.03 45.95
C GLY A 75 -22.32 -5.89 46.62
N THR A 76 -23.01 -4.80 46.96
CA THR A 76 -22.80 -4.09 48.23
C THR A 76 -24.12 -3.44 48.60
N THR A 77 -24.77 -4.02 49.62
CA THR A 77 -25.88 -3.43 50.35
C THR A 77 -25.38 -2.23 51.14
N VAL A 78 -25.94 -1.05 50.93
CA VAL A 78 -26.07 -0.02 51.98
C VAL A 78 -27.39 0.72 51.82
N SER A 79 -28.05 0.85 52.96
CA SER A 79 -29.40 1.28 53.22
C SER A 79 -29.73 2.73 52.83
N THR A 80 -30.96 2.90 52.37
CA THR A 80 -32.02 3.76 52.95
C THR A 80 -31.61 5.11 53.56
N ALA A 81 -32.06 6.18 52.87
CA ALA A 81 -32.66 7.44 53.36
C ALA A 81 -32.21 8.57 52.42
N SER A 82 -33.12 9.13 51.61
CA SER A 82 -33.68 10.46 51.84
C SER A 82 -32.61 11.53 52.00
N PHE A 83 -32.48 12.47 51.05
CA PHE A 83 -32.77 13.89 51.22
C PHE A 83 -32.54 14.63 49.89
N SER A 84 -33.47 15.53 49.60
CA SER A 84 -33.59 16.35 48.39
C SER A 84 -32.61 17.53 48.36
N ASP A 85 -32.57 18.11 47.15
CA ASP A 85 -32.47 19.53 46.82
C ASP A 85 -31.17 20.08 46.17
N ASP A 86 -31.49 20.86 45.13
CA ASP A 86 -30.83 22.03 44.59
C ASP A 86 -30.00 21.96 43.30
N VAL A 87 -30.31 22.94 42.45
CA VAL A 87 -30.03 23.06 41.02
C VAL A 87 -28.96 24.20 40.85
N PRO A 88 -28.74 24.82 39.69
CA PRO A 88 -27.48 24.81 38.93
C PRO A 88 -26.71 26.15 38.95
N GLN A 89 -25.48 26.20 38.40
CA GLN A 89 -25.11 27.12 37.30
C GLN A 89 -23.64 27.09 36.86
N LEU A 90 -23.50 27.44 35.58
CA LEU A 90 -22.35 27.52 34.69
C LEU A 90 -21.70 28.92 34.75
N THR A 91 -20.38 29.03 34.57
CA THR A 91 -19.68 30.22 34.00
C THR A 91 -18.20 29.86 33.79
N GLU A 92 -17.77 29.60 32.55
CA GLU A 92 -17.03 30.51 31.64
C GLU A 92 -15.71 31.11 32.19
N VAL A 93 -14.61 30.95 31.42
CA VAL A 93 -13.80 32.03 30.80
C VAL A 93 -12.41 31.50 30.34
N ALA A 94 -12.23 31.57 29.02
CA ALA A 94 -11.09 32.04 28.20
C ALA A 94 -9.60 31.66 28.42
N SER A 95 -8.98 31.48 27.24
CA SER A 95 -7.68 31.99 26.74
C SER A 95 -6.41 31.12 26.77
N SER A 96 -5.99 30.78 25.53
CA SER A 96 -4.65 30.47 24.97
C SER A 96 -3.71 31.70 25.04
N PRO A 97 -2.49 31.79 24.42
CA PRO A 97 -1.65 30.89 23.57
C PRO A 97 -0.14 30.87 24.05
N ASP A 98 0.87 30.32 23.35
CA ASP A 98 1.72 31.04 22.37
C ASP A 98 2.75 30.13 21.66
N LEU A 99 3.05 30.50 20.42
CA LEU A 99 4.00 29.95 19.43
C LEU A 99 5.33 30.72 19.43
N LYS A 100 6.38 30.12 18.84
CA LYS A 100 7.54 30.74 18.12
C LYS A 100 8.51 29.58 17.79
N ASP A 101 8.80 29.15 16.57
CA ASP A 101 9.01 29.73 15.23
C ASP A 101 10.38 30.41 15.01
N GLN A 102 10.97 30.11 13.83
CA GLN A 102 12.11 30.71 13.09
C GLN A 102 13.53 30.13 13.24
N ILE A 103 14.43 30.00 12.23
CA ILE A 103 14.47 29.90 10.73
C ILE A 103 15.98 29.90 10.32
N LYS A 104 16.30 29.43 9.07
CA LYS A 104 17.49 29.71 8.19
C LYS A 104 18.74 28.81 8.33
N GLY A 105 19.43 28.31 7.29
CA GLY A 105 19.33 28.44 5.82
C GLY A 105 20.74 28.62 5.18
N GLU A 106 21.11 27.71 4.24
CA GLU A 106 21.98 27.84 3.03
C GLU A 106 23.49 28.21 3.23
N ASP A 107 24.52 27.89 2.42
CA ASP A 107 24.69 27.53 1.00
C ASP A 107 26.19 27.14 0.69
N GLU A 108 26.45 26.29 -0.33
CA GLU A 108 27.50 26.35 -1.41
C GLU A 108 29.03 26.58 -1.07
N GLU A 109 30.09 26.10 -1.77
CA GLU A 109 30.37 25.34 -3.00
C GLU A 109 31.93 25.12 -3.14
N LYS A 110 32.33 24.14 -3.98
CA LYS A 110 33.34 24.24 -5.10
C LYS A 110 34.79 23.66 -5.03
N LYS A 111 35.04 22.84 -6.10
CA LYS A 111 36.24 22.71 -6.99
C LYS A 111 37.40 21.78 -6.53
N LYS A 112 38.08 20.95 -7.38
CA LYS A 112 38.40 21.00 -8.82
C LYS A 112 39.00 19.67 -9.36
N LYS A 113 38.79 19.38 -10.65
CA LYS A 113 39.55 18.52 -11.62
C LYS A 113 41.09 18.74 -11.53
N GLU A 114 42.05 17.91 -12.00
CA GLU A 114 42.19 17.02 -13.17
C GLU A 114 43.58 16.32 -13.13
N LYS A 115 43.70 15.13 -13.75
CA LYS A 115 44.83 14.60 -14.58
C LYS A 115 46.24 14.36 -13.99
N VAL A 116 46.76 13.12 -14.16
CA VAL A 116 47.92 12.75 -15.01
C VAL A 116 48.33 11.28 -14.76
N GLU A 117 48.26 10.46 -15.81
CA GLU A 117 49.01 9.20 -15.94
C GLU A 117 50.47 9.48 -16.34
N LYS A 118 51.45 8.87 -15.65
CA LYS A 118 52.51 8.04 -16.27
C LYS A 118 53.54 7.53 -15.24
N LYS A 119 53.63 6.19 -15.17
CA LYS A 119 54.86 5.38 -15.33
C LYS A 119 55.96 5.51 -14.27
N GLY A 120 56.19 4.43 -13.52
CA GLY A 120 57.45 4.21 -12.82
C GLY A 120 57.45 3.06 -11.82
N GLU A 121 58.11 1.97 -12.19
CA GLU A 121 58.26 0.69 -11.50
C GLU A 121 58.85 0.71 -10.07
N LYS A 122 58.36 -0.25 -9.26
CA LYS A 122 59.13 -1.22 -8.46
C LYS A 122 60.09 -0.68 -7.37
N LYS A 123 59.66 -0.78 -6.10
CA LYS A 123 60.45 -1.53 -5.10
C LYS A 123 59.62 -1.98 -3.89
N GLU A 124 59.58 -3.30 -3.79
CA GLU A 124 59.16 -4.16 -2.70
C GLU A 124 59.66 -3.67 -1.31
N LYS A 125 58.73 -3.40 -0.39
CA LYS A 125 58.98 -3.49 1.05
C LYS A 125 57.72 -3.97 1.77
N LYS A 126 57.76 -5.26 2.07
CA LYS A 126 57.04 -5.99 3.12
C LYS A 126 56.48 -5.08 4.23
N GLN A 127 55.17 -4.86 4.23
CA GLN A 127 54.40 -4.46 5.40
C GLN A 127 53.19 -5.37 5.51
N GLN A 128 53.12 -6.03 6.66
CA GLN A 128 52.07 -6.93 7.09
C GLN A 128 50.70 -6.24 6.97
N PRO A 129 49.63 -6.97 6.60
CA PRO A 129 48.30 -6.51 6.91
C PRO A 129 48.21 -6.40 8.43
N ALA A 130 47.98 -5.19 8.92
CA ALA A 130 47.68 -4.96 10.32
C ALA A 130 46.47 -5.82 10.67
N ALA A 131 46.69 -6.71 11.64
CA ALA A 131 45.68 -7.52 12.26
C ALA A 131 44.56 -6.61 12.80
N GLY A 132 43.41 -6.63 12.16
CA GLY A 132 42.11 -6.33 12.76
C GLY A 132 41.40 -7.66 12.94
N SER A 133 41.71 -8.33 14.05
CA SER A 133 41.14 -9.59 14.56
C SER A 133 40.09 -10.29 13.68
N SER A 134 40.54 -11.32 12.97
CA SER A 134 39.71 -12.51 12.76
C SER A 134 39.56 -13.24 14.11
N ASP A 135 38.94 -12.60 15.09
CA ASP A 135 38.35 -13.31 16.21
C ASP A 135 37.01 -13.82 15.68
N ALA A 136 37.05 -14.99 15.04
CA ALA A 136 35.87 -15.71 14.60
C ALA A 136 35.15 -16.28 15.84
N LYS A 137 34.71 -15.40 16.74
CA LYS A 137 33.54 -15.71 17.55
C LYS A 137 32.40 -15.98 16.56
N PRO A 138 31.59 -17.03 16.78
CA PRO A 138 30.38 -17.20 15.99
C PRO A 138 29.59 -15.88 16.03
N VAL A 139 29.14 -15.41 14.87
CA VAL A 139 28.26 -14.24 14.79
C VAL A 139 27.00 -14.60 15.55
N ASP A 140 26.86 -14.06 16.76
CA ASP A 140 25.71 -14.31 17.60
C ASP A 140 24.57 -13.38 17.17
N VAL A 141 23.39 -13.95 16.94
CA VAL A 141 22.19 -13.21 16.49
C VAL A 141 21.75 -12.15 17.51
N SER A 142 22.16 -12.33 18.77
CA SER A 142 21.94 -11.39 19.88
C SER A 142 22.57 -10.01 19.65
N CYS A 143 23.50 -9.86 18.69
CA CYS A 143 24.09 -8.56 18.32
C CYS A 143 23.18 -7.70 17.41
N LEU A 144 22.14 -8.29 16.81
CA LEU A 144 21.20 -7.58 15.94
C LEU A 144 19.98 -7.12 16.73
N ASP A 145 19.61 -5.84 16.59
CA ASP A 145 18.34 -5.32 17.10
C ASP A 145 17.26 -5.50 16.02
N LEU A 146 16.52 -6.61 16.11
CA LEU A 146 15.43 -6.94 15.21
C LEU A 146 14.11 -6.57 15.88
N ARG A 147 13.39 -5.62 15.28
CA ARG A 147 12.08 -5.15 15.76
C ARG A 147 11.05 -5.25 14.65
N VAL A 148 9.78 -5.32 15.06
CA VAL A 148 8.63 -5.25 14.16
C VAL A 148 8.24 -3.78 14.03
N GLY A 149 8.00 -3.33 12.81
CA GLY A 149 7.56 -1.97 12.54
C GLY A 149 6.52 -1.93 11.43
N CYS A 150 5.54 -1.05 11.56
CA CYS A 150 4.45 -0.89 10.61
C CYS A 150 4.76 0.24 9.62
N VAL A 151 4.61 -0.01 8.32
CA VAL A 151 4.82 1.02 7.29
C VAL A 151 3.60 1.94 7.20
N ILE A 152 3.77 3.21 7.60
CA ILE A 152 2.73 4.24 7.59
C ILE A 152 2.54 4.80 6.17
N THR A 153 3.62 5.22 5.52
CA THR A 153 3.63 5.78 4.18
C THR A 153 4.76 5.18 3.36
N ALA A 154 4.56 5.05 2.04
CA ALA A 154 5.55 4.54 1.10
C ALA A 154 5.45 5.33 -0.21
N GLU A 155 6.53 6.01 -0.59
CA GLU A 155 6.60 6.82 -1.80
C GLU A 155 7.84 6.46 -2.63
N LYS A 156 7.79 6.68 -3.95
CA LYS A 156 8.97 6.49 -4.81
C LYS A 156 9.97 7.60 -4.58
N HIS A 157 11.26 7.24 -4.50
CA HIS A 157 12.32 8.24 -4.42
C HIS A 157 12.37 9.08 -5.71
N PRO A 158 12.43 10.42 -5.64
CA PRO A 158 12.42 11.28 -6.82
C PRO A 158 13.62 11.05 -7.76
N ASP A 159 14.79 10.73 -7.20
CA ASP A 159 16.02 10.52 -7.98
C ASP A 159 16.28 9.04 -8.35
N ALA A 160 15.53 8.09 -7.81
CA ALA A 160 15.85 6.66 -7.93
C ALA A 160 14.61 5.78 -8.08
N ASP A 161 14.38 5.30 -9.30
CA ASP A 161 13.24 4.43 -9.64
C ASP A 161 13.25 3.06 -8.98
N THR A 162 14.36 2.66 -8.35
CA THR A 162 14.51 1.35 -7.70
C THR A 162 14.23 1.39 -6.20
N LEU A 163 14.04 2.57 -5.61
CA LEU A 163 13.93 2.76 -4.17
C LEU A 163 12.59 3.37 -3.77
N TYR A 164 12.04 2.88 -2.66
CA TYR A 164 10.97 3.54 -1.93
C TYR A 164 11.52 4.23 -0.69
N VAL A 165 10.90 5.36 -0.33
CA VAL A 165 11.08 6.04 0.95
C VAL A 165 9.84 5.73 1.77
N GLU A 166 10.05 5.06 2.90
CA GLU A 166 9.00 4.53 3.76
C GLU A 166 9.13 5.12 5.16
N GLU A 167 8.02 5.55 5.75
CA GLU A 167 7.99 5.93 7.16
C GLU A 167 7.48 4.73 7.97
N VAL A 168 8.32 4.21 8.86
CA VAL A 168 8.06 2.99 9.64
C VAL A 168 7.90 3.33 11.12
N ASP A 169 6.75 2.99 11.69
CA ASP A 169 6.53 3.06 13.13
C ASP A 169 7.07 1.79 13.81
N VAL A 170 8.12 1.96 14.62
CA VAL A 170 8.75 0.87 15.40
C VAL A 170 8.35 0.96 16.90
N GLY A 171 7.38 1.81 17.25
CA GLY A 171 7.00 2.08 18.63
C GLY A 171 7.94 3.05 19.35
N GLU A 172 8.66 3.88 18.60
CA GLU A 172 9.49 4.96 19.14
C GLU A 172 8.71 6.28 19.21
N SER A 173 9.32 7.36 19.72
CA SER A 173 8.66 8.66 19.81
C SER A 173 8.29 9.26 18.45
N SER A 174 8.99 8.86 17.38
CA SER A 174 8.78 9.31 16.01
C SER A 174 9.03 8.15 15.04
N PRO A 175 8.27 8.07 13.93
CA PRO A 175 8.54 7.12 12.85
C PRO A 175 9.96 7.25 12.31
N ARG A 176 10.51 6.14 11.80
CA ARG A 176 11.82 6.09 11.16
C ARG A 176 11.66 6.06 9.65
N THR A 177 12.40 6.92 8.96
CA THR A 177 12.53 6.86 7.52
C THR A 177 13.44 5.70 7.10
N VAL A 178 12.92 4.79 6.29
CA VAL A 178 13.62 3.63 5.74
C VAL A 178 13.60 3.72 4.22
N VAL A 179 14.72 3.38 3.58
CA VAL A 179 14.81 3.33 2.12
C VAL A 179 14.90 1.88 1.67
N SER A 180 13.88 1.39 0.95
CA SER A 180 13.77 -0.01 0.55
C SER A 180 13.94 -0.19 -0.96
N GLY A 181 14.65 -1.24 -1.37
CA GLY A 181 14.87 -1.59 -2.78
C GLY A 181 13.78 -2.46 -3.40
N LEU A 182 12.52 -2.26 -3.01
CA LEU A 182 11.44 -3.22 -3.28
C LEU A 182 10.65 -2.97 -4.58
N VAL A 183 10.96 -1.91 -5.34
CA VAL A 183 10.16 -1.47 -6.50
C VAL A 183 9.95 -2.57 -7.55
N LYS A 184 10.92 -3.49 -7.70
CA LYS A 184 10.85 -4.58 -8.68
C LYS A 184 10.05 -5.80 -8.21
N HIS A 185 9.81 -5.93 -6.91
CA HIS A 185 9.27 -7.14 -6.29
C HIS A 185 7.89 -6.93 -5.67
N VAL A 186 7.63 -5.73 -5.13
CA VAL A 186 6.38 -5.40 -4.44
C VAL A 186 5.84 -4.08 -4.98
N PRO A 187 4.60 -4.04 -5.51
CA PRO A 187 3.98 -2.79 -5.92
C PRO A 187 3.61 -1.94 -4.69
N LEU A 188 3.64 -0.61 -4.83
CA LEU A 188 3.36 0.38 -3.77
C LEU A 188 2.16 0.04 -2.89
N ASP A 189 1.06 -0.40 -3.50
CA ASP A 189 -0.21 -0.73 -2.84
C ASP A 189 -0.07 -1.83 -1.77
N GLN A 190 0.93 -2.71 -1.90
CA GLN A 190 1.19 -3.79 -0.94
C GLN A 190 2.23 -3.44 0.11
N VAL A 191 2.94 -2.31 -0.06
CA VAL A 191 3.99 -1.85 0.85
C VAL A 191 3.37 -0.93 1.91
N SER A 192 2.46 -0.04 1.52
CA SER A 192 1.70 0.78 2.45
C SER A 192 0.78 -0.11 3.31
N ALA A 193 0.86 0.03 4.64
CA ALA A 193 0.09 -0.74 5.63
C ALA A 193 0.47 -2.23 5.78
N LYS A 194 1.73 -2.59 5.51
CA LYS A 194 2.28 -3.89 5.92
C LYS A 194 2.86 -3.83 7.34
N LEU A 195 2.73 -4.96 8.06
CA LEU A 195 3.29 -5.21 9.39
C LEU A 195 4.69 -5.83 9.32
#